data_AF-A0A8H7Y2F2-F1
#
_entry.id   AF-A0A8H7Y2F2-F1
#
_cell.length_a   1.000
_cell.length_b   1.000
_cell.length_c   1.000
_cell.angle_alpha   90.00
_cell.angle_beta   90.00
_cell.angle_gamma   90.00
#
_symmetry.space_group_name_H-M   'P 1'
#
loop_
_entity.id
_entity.type
_entity.pdbx_description
1 polymer ?
#
loop_
_entity_poly.entity_id
_entity_poly.type
_entity_poly.pdbx_seq_one_letter_code
_entity_poly.pdbx_strand_id
1 'polypeptide(L)'
;MATVYEATASAPVNIAVIKYWGKRDTKLILPTNSSLSVTLDQDHLRSTTTSRADPSFTEDRLWLNGKVDEITPGSRLATCIAEMKRLRKETVEDKDPNAPKLSTYKVHIASYNNFPTAAGLASSASGFAALVASLAQLYALPASPSTLSLIARQGSGSACRSLFGGFVAWEMGALPSGEDSLAVEIAPREHWPQMHALICVVSDDKKGTSSTSGMQRTVDTSPLLQHRIAHVVPQRMAAISDAIRARDFDTFARITMADSNQFHAVALDTEPPIFYMNDVSRAIIALIVEYNRLALAQGKGYKAAYTYDAGPNAVIYALEENIKEIAQLVTAYFPQRAGEFKDVLGLYGDAAKDINSEAKVPEGFNEAVAKRFEVGAVKGLIHTRVGDGPRRLPASESLLAPSGLPKTLA
;
A
#
# COMPACT_ATOMS: atom_id res chain seq x y z
N MET A 1 -7.56 -38.91 -9.91
CA MET A 1 -6.53 -37.86 -10.01
C MET A 1 -6.07 -37.54 -8.60
N ALA A 2 -4.77 -37.34 -8.38
CA ALA A 2 -4.29 -36.90 -7.07
C ALA A 2 -4.91 -35.54 -6.72
N THR A 3 -5.30 -35.36 -5.45
CA THR A 3 -5.85 -34.08 -4.97
C THR A 3 -4.80 -32.99 -5.11
N VAL A 4 -5.12 -31.91 -5.81
CA VAL A 4 -4.25 -30.73 -5.93
C VAL A 4 -4.58 -29.76 -4.80
N TYR A 5 -3.60 -29.47 -3.94
CA TYR A 5 -3.75 -28.47 -2.87
C TYR A 5 -3.19 -27.14 -3.34
N GLU A 6 -4.05 -26.25 -3.81
CA GLU A 6 -3.68 -24.94 -4.35
C GLU A 6 -4.69 -23.88 -3.95
N ALA A 7 -4.21 -22.65 -3.70
CA ALA A 7 -5.07 -21.49 -3.50
C ALA A 7 -4.48 -20.25 -4.17
N THR A 8 -5.36 -19.48 -4.82
CA THR A 8 -5.00 -18.19 -5.44
C THR A 8 -5.74 -17.07 -4.72
N ALA A 9 -5.00 -16.02 -4.36
CA ALA A 9 -5.55 -14.83 -3.72
C ALA A 9 -4.97 -13.57 -4.34
N SER A 10 -5.74 -12.49 -4.35
CA SER A 10 -5.21 -11.14 -4.54
C SER A 10 -5.21 -10.37 -3.23
N ALA A 11 -4.30 -9.41 -3.11
CA ALA A 11 -4.30 -8.43 -2.03
C ALA A 11 -4.11 -7.00 -2.55
N PRO A 12 -4.77 -6.02 -1.89
CA PRO A 12 -4.72 -4.62 -2.26
C PRO A 12 -3.40 -3.94 -1.86
N VAL A 13 -3.06 -2.87 -2.58
CA VAL A 13 -2.14 -1.85 -2.09
C VAL A 13 -2.82 -1.01 -1.01
N ASN A 14 -2.08 -0.54 -0.02
CA ASN A 14 -2.55 0.47 0.93
C ASN A 14 -1.59 1.68 0.94
N ILE A 15 -2.13 2.88 1.17
CA ILE A 15 -1.35 4.12 1.24
C ILE A 15 -1.52 4.74 2.62
N ALA A 16 -0.40 4.96 3.31
CA ALA A 16 -0.38 5.48 4.66
C ALA A 16 -0.79 6.97 4.71
N VAL A 17 -1.75 7.30 5.56
CA VAL A 17 -2.10 8.69 5.92
C VAL A 17 -1.46 9.11 7.24
N ILE A 18 -1.11 8.14 8.10
CA ILE A 18 -0.15 8.28 9.20
C ILE A 18 1.03 7.35 8.92
N LYS A 19 2.22 7.91 8.79
CA LYS A 19 3.40 7.21 8.25
C LYS A 19 4.07 6.30 9.28
N TYR A 20 4.34 5.07 8.83
CA TYR A 20 5.28 4.15 9.46
C TYR A 20 6.71 4.50 9.01
N TRP A 21 7.54 4.95 9.93
CA TRP A 21 8.95 5.26 9.65
C TRP A 21 9.83 5.06 10.89
N GLY A 22 10.43 3.88 10.98
CA GLY A 22 11.31 3.50 12.08
C GLY A 22 10.90 2.17 12.71
N LYS A 23 11.89 1.37 13.13
CA LYS A 23 11.66 0.09 13.81
C LYS A 23 12.30 0.14 15.19
N ARG A 24 11.56 -0.29 16.20
CA ARG A 24 12.11 -0.59 17.54
C ARG A 24 12.73 -1.99 17.60
N ASP A 25 12.25 -2.90 16.73
CA ASP A 25 12.80 -4.23 16.56
C ASP A 25 12.83 -4.57 15.06
N THR A 26 14.03 -4.83 14.53
CA THR A 26 14.24 -5.11 13.09
C THR A 26 13.98 -6.57 12.72
N LYS A 27 14.06 -7.50 13.67
CA LYS A 27 13.85 -8.94 13.49
C LYS A 27 12.35 -9.27 13.46
N LEU A 28 11.60 -8.76 14.43
CA LEU A 28 10.15 -8.92 14.53
C LEU A 28 9.36 -7.87 13.73
N ILE A 29 10.07 -6.89 13.16
CA ILE A 29 9.53 -5.75 12.40
C ILE A 29 8.49 -5.01 13.26
N LEU A 30 8.90 -4.59 14.46
CA LEU A 30 8.05 -3.82 15.37
C LEU A 30 8.31 -2.32 15.14
N PRO A 31 7.26 -1.51 14.95
CA PRO A 31 7.43 -0.13 14.56
C PRO A 31 7.73 0.76 15.76
N THR A 32 8.34 1.92 15.54
CA THR A 32 8.50 2.94 16.58
C THR A 32 7.19 3.63 16.95
N ASN A 33 6.22 3.65 16.04
CA ASN A 33 4.90 4.26 16.22
C ASN A 33 3.82 3.50 15.44
N SER A 34 2.56 3.63 15.87
CA SER A 34 1.42 3.13 15.09
C SER A 34 1.29 3.89 13.76
N SER A 35 0.61 3.29 12.80
CA SER A 35 0.36 3.91 11.49
C SER A 35 -1.06 3.62 11.01
N LEU A 36 -1.56 4.41 10.06
CA LEU A 36 -2.91 4.26 9.52
C LEU A 36 -2.88 4.47 8.00
N SER A 37 -3.58 3.63 7.26
CA SER A 37 -3.66 3.67 5.79
C SER A 37 -5.07 3.53 5.27
N VAL A 38 -5.28 3.98 4.03
CA VAL A 38 -6.44 3.62 3.24
C VAL A 38 -6.04 2.49 2.29
N THR A 39 -6.83 1.42 2.29
CA THR A 39 -6.70 0.31 1.33
C THR A 39 -7.28 0.73 -0.02
N LEU A 40 -6.58 0.46 -1.12
CA LEU A 40 -7.00 0.84 -2.47
C LEU A 40 -7.72 -0.30 -3.20
N ASP A 41 -8.60 0.04 -4.13
CA ASP A 41 -9.39 -0.93 -4.90
C ASP A 41 -8.52 -1.86 -5.78
N GLN A 42 -8.72 -3.17 -5.61
CA GLN A 42 -7.99 -4.23 -6.32
C GLN A 42 -8.38 -4.36 -7.79
N ASP A 43 -9.49 -3.76 -8.20
CA ASP A 43 -9.85 -3.67 -9.61
C ASP A 43 -8.81 -2.85 -10.39
N HIS A 44 -8.13 -1.92 -9.70
CA HIS A 44 -7.10 -1.07 -10.28
C HIS A 44 -5.69 -1.53 -9.91
N LEU A 45 -5.41 -1.81 -8.63
CA LEU A 45 -4.07 -2.10 -8.12
C LEU A 45 -4.08 -3.32 -7.20
N ARG A 46 -3.48 -4.43 -7.64
CA ARG A 46 -3.39 -5.66 -6.84
C ARG A 46 -2.13 -6.47 -7.10
N SER A 47 -1.74 -7.20 -6.05
CA SER A 47 -0.82 -8.34 -6.14
C SER A 47 -1.63 -9.62 -6.15
N THR A 48 -1.40 -10.51 -7.10
CA THR A 48 -1.99 -11.85 -7.16
C THR A 48 -0.94 -12.89 -6.83
N THR A 49 -1.25 -13.82 -5.93
CA THR A 49 -0.36 -14.91 -5.54
C THR A 49 -1.11 -16.24 -5.55
N THR A 50 -0.50 -17.25 -6.18
CA THR A 50 -0.90 -18.66 -6.12
C THR A 50 0.11 -19.43 -5.30
N SER A 51 -0.36 -20.20 -4.31
CA SER A 51 0.45 -21.12 -3.53
C SER A 51 -0.07 -22.54 -3.70
N ARG A 52 0.82 -23.48 -3.98
CA ARG A 52 0.51 -24.90 -4.12
C ARG A 52 1.44 -25.74 -3.26
N ALA A 53 0.87 -26.66 -2.48
CA ALA A 53 1.60 -27.66 -1.73
C ALA A 53 1.45 -29.04 -2.38
N ASP A 54 2.55 -29.76 -2.53
CA ASP A 54 2.56 -31.07 -3.18
C ASP A 54 3.65 -31.96 -2.55
N PRO A 55 3.38 -33.25 -2.26
CA PRO A 55 4.38 -34.16 -1.72
C PRO A 55 5.53 -34.45 -2.70
N SER A 56 5.34 -34.19 -4.01
CA SER A 56 6.39 -34.37 -5.02
C SER A 56 7.39 -33.21 -5.08
N PHE A 57 7.08 -32.07 -4.45
CA PHE A 57 8.00 -30.93 -4.41
C PHE A 57 9.12 -31.16 -3.39
N THR A 58 10.36 -30.90 -3.80
CA THR A 58 11.57 -31.14 -2.99
C THR A 58 12.03 -29.91 -2.21
N GLU A 59 11.61 -28.71 -2.61
CA GLU A 59 11.98 -27.44 -2.00
C GLU A 59 10.85 -26.40 -2.08
N ASP A 60 10.86 -25.43 -1.15
CA ASP A 60 9.97 -24.28 -1.24
C ASP A 60 10.53 -23.34 -2.33
N ARG A 61 9.70 -22.91 -3.30
CA ARG A 61 10.13 -22.04 -4.40
C ARG A 61 9.19 -20.88 -4.59
N LEU A 62 9.75 -19.70 -4.89
CA LEU A 62 8.97 -18.51 -5.20
C LEU A 62 9.38 -17.95 -6.56
N TRP A 63 8.38 -17.52 -7.34
CA TRP A 63 8.56 -16.71 -8.53
C TRP A 63 7.81 -15.40 -8.40
N LEU A 64 8.51 -14.29 -8.61
CA LEU A 64 7.93 -12.95 -8.64
C LEU A 64 8.05 -12.41 -10.07
N ASN A 65 6.90 -12.12 -10.70
CA ASN A 65 6.83 -11.66 -12.08
C ASN A 65 7.61 -12.55 -13.06
N GLY A 66 7.50 -13.88 -12.90
CA GLY A 66 8.13 -14.88 -13.77
C GLY A 66 9.61 -15.15 -13.47
N LYS A 67 10.25 -14.42 -12.56
CA LYS A 67 11.65 -14.64 -12.14
C LYS A 67 11.71 -15.36 -10.80
N VAL A 68 12.66 -16.27 -10.64
CA VAL A 68 12.90 -16.92 -9.36
C VAL A 68 13.32 -15.86 -8.33
N ASP A 69 12.68 -15.89 -7.17
CA ASP A 69 13.07 -15.11 -6.00
C ASP A 69 13.56 -16.10 -4.93
N GLU A 70 14.84 -16.05 -4.61
CA GLU A 70 15.48 -17.06 -3.76
C GLU A 70 14.97 -16.95 -2.31
N ILE A 71 14.50 -18.08 -1.77
CA ILE A 71 14.08 -18.18 -0.37
C ILE A 71 15.31 -18.54 0.47
N THR A 72 16.08 -17.53 0.87
CA THR A 72 17.24 -17.75 1.74
C THR A 72 16.79 -18.12 3.17
N PRO A 73 17.42 -19.11 3.83
CA PRO A 73 17.16 -19.42 5.23
C PRO A 73 17.28 -18.18 6.13
N GLY A 74 16.31 -17.98 7.03
CA GLY A 74 16.26 -16.82 7.91
C GLY A 74 15.82 -15.50 7.25
N SER A 75 15.53 -15.49 5.95
CA SER A 75 14.94 -14.35 5.27
C SER A 75 13.49 -14.11 5.70
N ARG A 76 12.97 -12.91 5.42
CA ARG A 76 11.57 -12.54 5.69
C ARG A 76 10.56 -13.47 5.01
N LEU A 77 10.86 -13.93 3.78
CA LEU A 77 10.04 -14.90 3.06
C LEU A 77 10.04 -16.26 3.76
N ALA A 78 11.22 -16.76 4.12
CA ALA A 78 11.35 -18.04 4.83
C ALA A 78 10.61 -18.03 6.17
N THR A 79 10.73 -16.94 6.95
CA THR A 79 10.00 -16.75 8.21
C THR A 79 8.49 -16.78 8.00
N CYS A 80 7.97 -16.03 7.00
CA CYS A 80 6.53 -16.06 6.71
C CYS A 80 6.03 -17.47 6.36
N ILE A 81 6.73 -18.20 5.47
CA ILE A 81 6.32 -19.55 5.07
C ILE A 81 6.36 -20.51 6.27
N ALA A 82 7.41 -20.43 7.10
CA ALA A 82 7.55 -21.25 8.29
C ALA A 82 6.42 -21.01 9.29
N GLU A 83 6.09 -19.75 9.59
CA GLU A 83 4.99 -19.42 10.50
C GLU A 83 3.62 -19.88 9.96
N MET A 84 3.38 -19.77 8.66
CA MET A 84 2.15 -20.28 8.03
C MET A 84 2.04 -21.81 8.13
N LYS A 85 3.15 -22.54 7.92
CA LYS A 85 3.20 -24.00 8.11
C LYS A 85 3.03 -24.38 9.58
N ARG A 86 3.62 -23.63 10.51
CA ARG A 86 3.44 -23.82 11.96
C ARG A 86 1.97 -23.67 12.36
N LEU A 87 1.30 -22.60 11.90
CA LEU A 87 -0.14 -22.43 12.13
C LEU A 87 -0.96 -23.57 11.54
N ARG A 88 -0.66 -24.03 10.32
CA ARG A 88 -1.35 -25.18 9.71
C ARG A 88 -1.25 -26.42 10.60
N LYS A 89 -0.04 -26.73 11.07
CA LYS A 89 0.22 -27.85 11.96
C LYS A 89 -0.59 -27.75 13.25
N GLU A 90 -0.43 -26.65 14.00
CA GLU A 90 -1.01 -26.50 15.34
C GLU A 90 -2.53 -26.32 15.33
N THR A 91 -3.07 -25.63 14.33
CA THR A 91 -4.49 -25.23 14.32
C THR A 91 -5.38 -26.19 13.55
N VAL A 92 -4.81 -27.01 12.66
CA VAL A 92 -5.58 -27.97 11.84
C VAL A 92 -5.08 -29.39 12.05
N GLU A 93 -3.81 -29.67 11.75
CA GLU A 93 -3.32 -31.06 11.63
C GLU A 93 -3.11 -31.80 12.96
N ASP A 94 -2.78 -31.07 14.03
CA ASP A 94 -2.65 -31.61 15.39
C ASP A 94 -4.02 -31.76 16.07
N LYS A 95 -5.04 -31.02 15.58
CA LYS A 95 -6.43 -31.09 16.08
C LYS A 95 -7.28 -32.09 15.32
N ASP A 96 -6.91 -32.42 14.08
CA ASP A 96 -7.56 -33.43 13.24
C ASP A 96 -6.51 -34.40 12.64
N PRO A 97 -6.40 -35.62 13.19
CA PRO A 97 -5.48 -36.64 12.68
C PRO A 97 -5.71 -37.00 11.20
N ASN A 98 -6.94 -36.83 10.69
CA ASN A 98 -7.30 -37.14 9.30
C ASN A 98 -6.99 -36.00 8.33
N ALA A 99 -6.67 -34.80 8.83
CA ALA A 99 -6.32 -33.67 7.98
C ALA A 99 -5.04 -33.98 7.18
N PRO A 100 -4.99 -33.62 5.87
CA PRO A 100 -3.78 -33.75 5.07
C PRO A 100 -2.61 -32.99 5.71
N LYS A 101 -1.43 -33.59 5.75
CA LYS A 101 -0.22 -33.03 6.39
C LYS A 101 0.49 -32.00 5.50
N LEU A 102 -0.27 -31.01 5.03
CA LEU A 102 0.20 -29.93 4.14
C LEU A 102 1.34 -29.12 4.75
N SER A 103 1.44 -29.01 6.09
CA SER A 103 2.55 -28.33 6.77
C SER A 103 3.91 -28.97 6.48
N THR A 104 3.93 -30.26 6.13
CA THR A 104 5.15 -31.03 5.82
C THR A 104 5.56 -30.94 4.36
N TYR A 105 4.63 -30.56 3.48
CA TYR A 105 4.88 -30.47 2.05
C TYR A 105 5.69 -29.21 1.74
N LYS A 106 6.41 -29.28 0.63
CA LYS A 106 7.04 -28.11 0.05
C LYS A 106 6.01 -27.33 -0.75
N VAL A 107 6.22 -26.01 -0.85
CA VAL A 107 5.28 -25.08 -1.47
C VAL A 107 5.93 -24.38 -2.65
N HIS A 108 5.26 -24.40 -3.79
CA HIS A 108 5.58 -23.56 -4.93
C HIS A 108 4.64 -22.35 -4.94
N ILE A 109 5.21 -21.16 -5.09
CA ILE A 109 4.50 -19.88 -4.99
C ILE A 109 4.81 -19.05 -6.22
N ALA A 110 3.79 -18.66 -6.99
CA ALA A 110 3.94 -17.67 -8.05
C ALA A 110 3.18 -16.40 -7.67
N SER A 111 3.81 -15.23 -7.85
CA SER A 111 3.23 -13.93 -7.55
C SER A 111 3.43 -12.94 -8.71
N TYR A 112 2.45 -12.09 -8.93
CA TYR A 112 2.42 -11.08 -9.98
C TYR A 112 1.75 -9.79 -9.50
N ASN A 113 2.25 -8.63 -9.93
CA ASN A 113 1.64 -7.32 -9.69
C ASN A 113 1.16 -6.71 -11.01
N ASN A 114 -0.06 -6.17 -11.05
CA ASN A 114 -0.57 -5.47 -12.23
C ASN A 114 -0.10 -4.01 -12.35
N PHE A 115 0.81 -3.58 -11.48
CA PHE A 115 1.44 -2.26 -11.48
C PHE A 115 2.97 -2.40 -11.46
N PRO A 116 3.72 -1.42 -11.99
CA PRO A 116 5.17 -1.51 -12.03
C PRO A 116 5.76 -1.65 -10.62
N THR A 117 6.59 -2.67 -10.41
CA THR A 117 7.17 -2.95 -9.07
C THR A 117 8.01 -1.80 -8.55
N ALA A 118 8.57 -0.98 -9.45
CA ALA A 118 9.39 0.19 -9.16
C ALA A 118 8.60 1.52 -9.04
N ALA A 119 7.29 1.55 -9.33
CA ALA A 119 6.45 2.75 -9.23
C ALA A 119 6.21 3.26 -7.79
N GLY A 120 6.96 2.76 -6.79
CA GLY A 120 6.86 3.26 -5.42
C GLY A 120 5.54 2.97 -4.68
N LEU A 121 4.58 2.26 -5.30
CA LEU A 121 3.24 1.96 -4.78
C LEU A 121 3.22 0.80 -3.76
N ALA A 122 4.19 0.75 -2.86
CA ALA A 122 4.27 -0.26 -1.79
C ALA A 122 4.11 -1.73 -2.27
N SER A 123 4.72 -2.09 -3.41
CA SER A 123 4.63 -3.44 -4.02
C SER A 123 4.97 -4.60 -3.06
N SER A 124 5.90 -4.39 -2.13
CA SER A 124 6.22 -5.40 -1.11
C SER A 124 5.08 -5.61 -0.11
N ALA A 125 4.31 -4.57 0.23
CA ALA A 125 3.22 -4.66 1.20
C ALA A 125 2.08 -5.56 0.67
N SER A 126 1.58 -5.26 -0.53
CA SER A 126 0.54 -6.07 -1.18
C SER A 126 1.04 -7.46 -1.55
N GLY A 127 2.30 -7.61 -1.96
CA GLY A 127 2.91 -8.90 -2.27
C GLY A 127 2.95 -9.86 -1.08
N PHE A 128 3.45 -9.40 0.07
CA PHE A 128 3.45 -10.21 1.30
C PHE A 128 2.04 -10.45 1.85
N ALA A 129 1.12 -9.49 1.71
CA ALA A 129 -0.28 -9.69 2.06
C ALA A 129 -0.95 -10.77 1.19
N ALA A 130 -0.70 -10.76 -0.13
CA ALA A 130 -1.20 -11.77 -1.06
C ALA A 130 -0.60 -13.15 -0.78
N LEU A 131 0.69 -13.22 -0.44
CA LEU A 131 1.36 -14.44 0.00
C LEU A 131 0.67 -15.04 1.24
N VAL A 132 0.50 -14.24 2.30
CA VAL A 132 -0.15 -14.70 3.53
C VAL A 132 -1.60 -15.09 3.28
N ALA A 133 -2.35 -14.32 2.48
CA ALA A 133 -3.73 -14.66 2.13
C ALA A 133 -3.84 -15.98 1.34
N SER A 134 -2.98 -16.18 0.34
CA SER A 134 -2.94 -17.41 -0.46
C SER A 134 -2.56 -18.62 0.39
N LEU A 135 -1.52 -18.52 1.23
CA LEU A 135 -1.11 -19.59 2.14
C LEU A 135 -2.18 -19.89 3.19
N ALA A 136 -2.85 -18.88 3.75
CA ALA A 136 -3.93 -19.07 4.72
C ALA A 136 -5.09 -19.87 4.11
N GLN A 137 -5.42 -19.58 2.86
CA GLN A 137 -6.45 -20.29 2.10
C GLN A 137 -6.03 -21.71 1.72
N LEU A 138 -4.79 -21.91 1.27
CA LEU A 138 -4.21 -23.23 0.97
C LEU A 138 -4.24 -24.14 2.20
N TYR A 139 -3.85 -23.59 3.35
CA TYR A 139 -3.78 -24.31 4.61
C TYR A 139 -5.09 -24.32 5.39
N ALA A 140 -6.17 -23.75 4.85
CA ALA A 140 -7.48 -23.65 5.51
C ALA A 140 -7.38 -23.17 6.97
N LEU A 141 -6.55 -22.14 7.22
CA LEU A 141 -6.27 -21.67 8.57
C LEU A 141 -7.51 -21.01 9.19
N PRO A 142 -7.94 -21.41 10.40
CA PRO A 142 -9.02 -20.76 11.14
C PRO A 142 -8.51 -19.50 11.86
N ALA A 143 -7.86 -18.59 11.12
CA ALA A 143 -7.23 -17.39 11.65
C ALA A 143 -7.96 -16.12 11.18
N SER A 144 -8.12 -15.15 12.08
CA SER A 144 -8.66 -13.84 11.72
C SER A 144 -7.64 -13.05 10.89
N PRO A 145 -8.08 -12.04 10.12
CA PRO A 145 -7.14 -11.17 9.40
C PRO A 145 -6.14 -10.47 10.33
N SER A 146 -6.53 -10.11 11.56
CA SER A 146 -5.61 -9.58 12.58
C SER A 146 -4.52 -10.58 12.96
N THR A 147 -4.86 -11.85 13.18
CA THR A 147 -3.86 -12.89 13.47
C THR A 147 -2.91 -13.09 12.29
N LEU A 148 -3.43 -13.15 11.06
CA LEU A 148 -2.61 -13.25 9.85
C LEU A 148 -1.72 -12.02 9.65
N SER A 149 -2.16 -10.84 10.10
CA SER A 149 -1.40 -9.59 10.00
C SER A 149 -0.09 -9.63 10.80
N LEU A 150 0.00 -10.43 11.88
CA LEU A 150 1.25 -10.65 12.64
C LEU A 150 2.34 -11.26 11.76
N ILE A 151 1.96 -12.22 10.90
CA ILE A 151 2.89 -12.89 9.98
C ILE A 151 3.22 -11.97 8.81
N ALA A 152 2.22 -11.29 8.24
CA ALA A 152 2.44 -10.33 7.15
C ALA A 152 3.41 -9.19 7.58
N ARG A 153 3.30 -8.72 8.83
CA ARG A 153 4.20 -7.73 9.43
C ARG A 153 5.66 -8.17 9.36
N GLN A 154 5.96 -9.41 9.73
CA GLN A 154 7.34 -9.94 9.72
C GLN A 154 7.89 -10.11 8.30
N GLY A 155 7.02 -10.28 7.30
CA GLY A 155 7.42 -10.27 5.89
C GLY A 155 7.78 -8.87 5.39
N SER A 156 6.88 -7.93 5.59
CA SER A 156 7.06 -6.52 5.24
C SER A 156 6.12 -5.71 6.11
N GLY A 157 6.62 -4.96 7.09
CA GLY A 157 5.81 -4.29 8.14
C GLY A 157 4.42 -3.79 7.69
N SER A 158 4.37 -2.90 6.70
CA SER A 158 3.11 -2.32 6.17
C SER A 158 2.17 -3.30 5.46
N ALA A 159 2.61 -4.53 5.14
CA ALA A 159 1.77 -5.59 4.58
C ALA A 159 0.65 -5.98 5.54
N CYS A 160 0.87 -5.87 6.86
CA CYS A 160 -0.16 -6.17 7.85
C CYS A 160 -1.46 -5.38 7.60
N ARG A 161 -1.35 -4.12 7.14
CA ARG A 161 -2.51 -3.27 6.86
C ARG A 161 -3.27 -3.67 5.58
N SER A 162 -2.62 -4.37 4.65
CA SER A 162 -3.26 -4.90 3.44
C SER A 162 -4.07 -6.18 3.68
N LEU A 163 -4.17 -6.66 4.93
CA LEU A 163 -5.04 -7.78 5.31
C LEU A 163 -6.51 -7.35 5.52
N PHE A 164 -6.78 -6.04 5.49
CA PHE A 164 -8.10 -5.46 5.67
C PHE A 164 -8.44 -4.48 4.53
N GLY A 165 -9.74 -4.25 4.32
CA GLY A 165 -10.26 -3.19 3.47
C GLY A 165 -10.42 -1.88 4.22
N GLY A 166 -10.90 -0.85 3.52
CA GLY A 166 -11.27 0.41 4.14
C GLY A 166 -10.09 1.18 4.72
N PHE A 167 -10.19 1.52 6.00
CA PHE A 167 -9.22 2.29 6.76
C PHE A 167 -8.62 1.41 7.84
N VAL A 168 -7.30 1.27 7.82
CA VAL A 168 -6.63 0.21 8.58
C VAL A 168 -5.50 0.82 9.41
N ALA A 169 -5.53 0.59 10.71
CA ALA A 169 -4.43 0.91 11.59
C ALA A 169 -3.50 -0.29 11.74
N TRP A 170 -2.20 -0.03 11.84
CA TRP A 170 -1.24 -0.95 12.42
C TRP A 170 -0.89 -0.42 13.81
N GLU A 171 -1.33 -1.15 14.83
CA GLU A 171 -1.01 -0.87 16.22
C GLU A 171 0.44 -1.26 16.50
N MET A 172 1.19 -0.34 17.11
CA MET A 172 2.60 -0.60 17.38
C MET A 172 2.82 -1.73 18.39
N GLY A 173 1.85 -1.99 19.26
CA GLY A 173 2.01 -2.90 20.40
C GLY A 173 3.03 -2.39 21.43
N ALA A 174 2.95 -2.93 22.63
CA ALA A 174 3.86 -2.70 23.75
C ALA A 174 4.67 -3.95 24.10
N LEU A 175 4.21 -5.15 23.74
CA LEU A 175 4.88 -6.39 24.10
C LEU A 175 6.17 -6.59 23.29
N PRO A 176 7.28 -6.99 23.92
CA PRO A 176 8.51 -7.36 23.22
C PRO A 176 8.33 -8.58 22.30
N SER A 177 7.38 -9.48 22.60
CA SER A 177 7.01 -10.60 21.72
C SER A 177 6.39 -10.12 20.40
N GLY A 178 5.82 -8.91 20.39
CA GLY A 178 5.14 -8.34 19.23
C GLY A 178 3.78 -8.96 18.95
N GLU A 179 3.22 -9.76 19.86
CA GLU A 179 1.92 -10.42 19.69
C GLU A 179 0.74 -9.43 19.66
N ASP A 180 0.94 -8.23 20.18
CA ASP A 180 0.00 -7.11 20.17
C ASP A 180 0.30 -6.06 19.09
N SER A 181 1.31 -6.29 18.23
CA SER A 181 1.60 -5.40 17.11
C SER A 181 0.96 -5.91 15.81
N LEU A 182 -0.33 -5.63 15.65
CA LEU A 182 -1.17 -6.18 14.58
C LEU A 182 -1.96 -5.08 13.86
N ALA A 183 -2.56 -5.45 12.73
CA ALA A 183 -3.48 -4.58 12.01
C ALA A 183 -4.92 -4.74 12.54
N VAL A 184 -5.62 -3.61 12.61
CA VAL A 184 -7.04 -3.51 12.98
C VAL A 184 -7.77 -2.63 11.98
N GLU A 185 -9.02 -2.99 11.68
CA GLU A 185 -9.92 -2.17 10.87
C GLU A 185 -10.45 -1.00 11.72
N ILE A 186 -10.25 0.22 11.24
CA ILE A 186 -10.84 1.43 11.82
C ILE A 186 -12.25 1.65 11.28
N ALA A 187 -12.42 1.45 9.97
CA ALA A 187 -13.72 1.47 9.31
C ALA A 187 -13.64 0.67 7.99
N PRO A 188 -14.68 -0.09 7.63
CA PRO A 188 -14.71 -0.83 6.37
C PRO A 188 -14.89 0.11 5.18
N ARG A 189 -14.69 -0.38 3.94
CA ARG A 189 -14.82 0.47 2.73
C ARG A 189 -16.23 1.08 2.60
N GLU A 190 -17.26 0.35 3.01
CA GLU A 190 -18.67 0.75 2.95
C GLU A 190 -18.96 1.93 3.89
N HIS A 191 -18.09 2.17 4.87
CA HIS A 191 -18.22 3.31 5.76
C HIS A 191 -17.95 4.63 5.05
N TRP A 192 -17.03 4.71 4.09
CA TRP A 192 -16.73 5.96 3.39
C TRP A 192 -16.38 5.73 1.90
N PRO A 193 -17.31 5.18 1.12
CA PRO A 193 -17.05 4.76 -0.27
C PRO A 193 -16.71 5.93 -1.20
N GLN A 194 -17.11 7.16 -0.84
CA GLN A 194 -16.78 8.38 -1.60
C GLN A 194 -15.28 8.74 -1.52
N MET A 195 -14.48 8.10 -0.66
CA MET A 195 -13.04 8.35 -0.57
C MET A 195 -12.31 7.82 -1.80
N HIS A 196 -11.91 8.74 -2.68
CA HIS A 196 -11.17 8.45 -3.91
C HIS A 196 -9.70 8.88 -3.78
N ALA A 197 -8.85 8.34 -4.65
CA ALA A 197 -7.43 8.68 -4.73
C ALA A 197 -6.98 8.84 -6.18
N LEU A 198 -6.27 9.93 -6.45
CA LEU A 198 -5.55 10.16 -7.71
C LEU A 198 -4.05 10.03 -7.44
N ILE A 199 -3.42 9.04 -8.06
CA ILE A 199 -1.99 8.79 -7.94
C ILE A 199 -1.28 9.42 -9.13
N CYS A 200 -0.34 10.32 -8.85
CA CYS A 200 0.54 10.93 -9.84
C CYS A 200 1.88 10.19 -9.85
N VAL A 201 2.12 9.42 -10.91
CA VAL A 201 3.38 8.66 -11.08
C VAL A 201 4.45 9.60 -11.62
N VAL A 202 5.28 10.15 -10.74
CA VAL A 202 6.38 11.07 -11.09
C VAL A 202 7.61 10.29 -11.55
N SER A 203 7.93 9.19 -10.87
CA SER A 203 9.02 8.29 -11.24
C SER A 203 8.65 6.84 -10.93
N ASP A 204 9.08 5.95 -11.81
CA ASP A 204 9.10 4.50 -11.65
C ASP A 204 10.55 3.97 -11.62
N ASP A 205 11.52 4.85 -11.39
CA ASP A 205 12.92 4.48 -11.27
C ASP A 205 13.20 3.83 -9.92
N LYS A 206 14.25 3.01 -9.85
CA LYS A 206 14.67 2.39 -8.59
C LYS A 206 15.01 3.49 -7.58
N LYS A 207 14.43 3.39 -6.37
CA LYS A 207 14.69 4.32 -5.26
C LYS A 207 16.19 4.42 -4.98
N GLY A 208 16.70 5.64 -4.83
CA GLY A 208 18.09 5.88 -4.40
C GLY A 208 18.38 5.30 -3.01
N THR A 209 17.52 5.61 -2.04
CA THR A 209 17.59 5.04 -0.68
C THR A 209 16.40 4.11 -0.45
N SER A 210 16.65 2.87 -0.03
CA SER A 210 15.57 1.93 0.30
C SER A 210 14.85 2.36 1.59
N SER A 211 13.55 2.06 1.70
CA SER A 211 12.79 2.38 2.92
C SER A 211 13.37 1.73 4.17
N THR A 212 13.87 0.49 4.07
CA THR A 212 14.44 -0.26 5.22
C THR A 212 15.71 0.39 5.74
N SER A 213 16.66 0.70 4.86
CA SER A 213 17.92 1.34 5.26
C SER A 213 17.70 2.78 5.69
N GLY A 214 16.82 3.50 4.98
CA GLY A 214 16.50 4.89 5.28
C GLY A 214 15.86 5.06 6.65
N MET A 215 14.84 4.26 6.97
CA MET A 215 14.12 4.42 8.23
C MET A 215 14.97 4.07 9.45
N GLN A 216 15.87 3.09 9.34
CA GLN A 216 16.74 2.76 10.46
C GLN A 216 17.77 3.87 10.69
N ARG A 217 18.36 4.41 9.61
CA ARG A 217 19.24 5.58 9.72
C ARG A 217 18.52 6.77 10.36
N THR A 218 17.28 7.04 9.97
CA THR A 218 16.48 8.10 10.62
C THR A 218 16.28 7.83 12.11
N VAL A 219 16.04 6.58 12.52
CA VAL A 219 15.98 6.21 13.95
C VAL A 219 17.29 6.52 14.67
N ASP A 220 18.41 6.19 14.03
CA ASP A 220 19.73 6.30 14.63
C ASP A 220 20.23 7.75 14.72
N THR A 221 19.80 8.64 13.81
CA THR A 221 20.41 9.97 13.66
C THR A 221 19.46 11.17 13.79
N SER A 222 18.14 11.01 13.62
CA SER A 222 17.21 12.14 13.61
C SER A 222 16.66 12.43 15.02
N PRO A 223 17.06 13.53 15.68
CA PRO A 223 16.43 13.95 16.93
C PRO A 223 14.95 14.32 16.73
N LEU A 224 14.56 14.84 15.57
CA LEU A 224 13.16 15.18 15.29
C LEU A 224 12.25 13.95 15.23
N LEU A 225 12.78 12.79 14.83
CA LEU A 225 12.01 11.54 14.84
C LEU A 225 11.57 11.17 16.27
N GLN A 226 12.42 11.34 17.27
CA GLN A 226 12.10 10.97 18.65
C GLN A 226 10.91 11.78 19.18
N HIS A 227 10.88 13.09 18.91
CA HIS A 227 9.74 13.94 19.25
C HIS A 227 8.48 13.55 18.46
N ARG A 228 8.61 13.25 17.17
CA ARG A 228 7.50 12.77 16.33
C ARG A 228 6.86 11.52 16.91
N ILE A 229 7.66 10.52 17.30
CA ILE A 229 7.19 9.25 17.87
C ILE A 229 6.46 9.49 19.19
N ALA A 230 7.06 10.24 20.10
CA ALA A 230 6.55 10.39 21.46
C ALA A 230 5.31 11.30 21.56
N HIS A 231 5.23 12.35 20.75
CA HIS A 231 4.26 13.43 20.98
C HIS A 231 3.33 13.70 19.80
N VAL A 232 3.77 13.45 18.56
CA VAL A 232 2.99 13.84 17.38
C VAL A 232 2.11 12.71 16.87
N VAL A 233 2.69 11.52 16.64
CA VAL A 233 1.97 10.40 16.04
C VAL A 233 0.80 9.91 16.91
N PRO A 234 0.93 9.75 18.24
CA PRO A 234 -0.19 9.28 19.07
C PRO A 234 -1.42 10.19 18.97
N GLN A 235 -1.22 11.51 18.99
CA GLN A 235 -2.29 12.49 18.86
C GLN A 235 -2.93 12.46 17.46
N ARG A 236 -2.11 12.35 16.41
CA ARG A 236 -2.60 12.26 15.03
C ARG A 236 -3.37 10.97 14.76
N MET A 237 -2.92 9.84 15.31
CA MET A 237 -3.61 8.56 15.22
C MET A 237 -5.02 8.64 15.81
N ALA A 238 -5.16 9.22 17.00
CA ALA A 238 -6.47 9.43 17.63
C ALA A 238 -7.36 10.34 16.75
N ALA A 239 -6.87 11.54 16.43
CA ALA A 239 -7.66 12.53 15.70
C ALA A 239 -8.07 12.08 14.29
N ILE A 240 -7.19 11.39 13.54
CA ILE A 240 -7.55 10.90 12.21
C ILE A 240 -8.50 9.70 12.26
N SER A 241 -8.41 8.86 13.30
CA SER A 241 -9.35 7.75 13.50
C SER A 241 -10.75 8.28 13.77
N ASP A 242 -10.86 9.32 14.59
CA ASP A 242 -12.15 9.98 14.87
C ASP A 242 -12.68 10.70 13.63
N ALA A 243 -11.82 11.36 12.86
CA ALA A 243 -12.19 11.97 11.59
C ALA A 243 -12.74 10.94 10.58
N ILE A 244 -12.12 9.76 10.49
CA ILE A 244 -12.61 8.67 9.63
C ILE A 244 -13.98 8.20 10.10
N ARG A 245 -14.18 7.97 11.40
CA ARG A 245 -15.48 7.55 11.96
C ARG A 245 -16.57 8.59 11.70
N ALA A 246 -16.23 9.88 11.79
CA ALA A 246 -17.14 11.00 11.55
C ALA A 246 -17.30 11.38 10.06
N ARG A 247 -16.51 10.80 9.15
CA ARG A 247 -16.39 11.22 7.74
C ARG A 247 -16.01 12.71 7.60
N ASP A 248 -15.22 13.20 8.55
CA ASP A 248 -14.69 14.57 8.56
C ASP A 248 -13.48 14.66 7.62
N PHE A 249 -13.75 15.06 6.38
CA PHE A 249 -12.71 15.20 5.36
C PHE A 249 -11.70 16.31 5.68
N ASP A 250 -12.12 17.39 6.37
CA ASP A 250 -11.25 18.52 6.67
C ASP A 250 -10.15 18.10 7.65
N THR A 251 -10.53 17.42 8.74
CA THR A 251 -9.56 16.90 9.70
C THR A 251 -8.70 15.79 9.06
N PHE A 252 -9.29 14.88 8.29
CA PHE A 252 -8.56 13.85 7.56
C PHE A 252 -7.50 14.47 6.63
N ALA A 253 -7.88 15.48 5.84
CA ALA A 253 -7.02 16.11 4.84
C ALA A 253 -5.85 16.84 5.50
N ARG A 254 -6.14 17.66 6.51
CA ARG A 254 -5.13 18.41 7.27
C ARG A 254 -4.11 17.49 7.92
N ILE A 255 -4.55 16.41 8.57
CA ILE A 255 -3.64 15.47 9.22
C ILE A 255 -2.81 14.71 8.20
N THR A 256 -3.43 14.21 7.12
CA THR A 256 -2.76 13.46 6.05
C THR A 256 -1.60 14.25 5.43
N MET A 257 -1.85 15.51 5.07
CA MET A 257 -0.83 16.39 4.50
C MET A 257 0.28 16.71 5.52
N ALA A 258 -0.10 17.04 6.77
CA ALA A 258 0.85 17.37 7.83
C ALA A 258 1.74 16.17 8.24
N ASP A 259 1.21 14.94 8.16
CA ASP A 259 1.96 13.73 8.47
C ASP A 259 2.89 13.30 7.35
N SER A 260 2.46 13.45 6.09
CA SER A 260 3.35 13.36 4.94
C SER A 260 4.53 14.33 5.08
N ASN A 261 4.27 15.62 5.31
CA ASN A 261 5.32 16.62 5.41
C ASN A 261 6.29 16.34 6.56
N GLN A 262 5.79 15.94 7.72
CA GLN A 262 6.65 15.65 8.87
C GLN A 262 7.47 14.36 8.67
N PHE A 263 6.93 13.35 7.97
CA PHE A 263 7.72 12.20 7.56
C PHE A 263 8.91 12.61 6.67
N HIS A 264 8.68 13.44 5.66
CA HIS A 264 9.79 13.94 4.82
C HIS A 264 10.71 14.89 5.57
N ALA A 265 10.23 15.61 6.60
CA ALA A 265 11.07 16.44 7.46
C ALA A 265 12.04 15.59 8.31
N VAL A 266 11.60 14.47 8.89
CA VAL A 266 12.51 13.57 9.63
C VAL A 266 13.46 12.82 8.70
N ALA A 267 13.04 12.54 7.45
CA ALA A 267 13.93 12.03 6.42
C ALA A 267 15.03 13.05 6.06
N LEU A 268 14.68 14.34 5.99
CA LEU A 268 15.64 15.44 5.78
C LEU A 268 16.57 15.65 6.99
N ASP A 269 16.09 15.43 8.21
CA ASP A 269 16.85 15.51 9.47
C ASP A 269 17.74 14.27 9.73
N THR A 270 17.73 13.29 8.82
CA THR A 270 18.60 12.11 8.90
C THR A 270 20.04 12.48 8.48
N GLU A 271 21.06 11.80 8.98
CA GLU A 271 22.47 12.02 8.61
C GLU A 271 23.07 10.79 7.92
N PRO A 272 23.45 10.87 6.62
CA PRO A 272 23.18 11.98 5.69
C PRO A 272 21.69 12.09 5.33
N PRO A 273 21.24 13.28 4.88
CA PRO A 273 19.84 13.59 4.60
C PRO A 273 19.26 12.71 3.49
N ILE A 274 18.00 12.34 3.65
CA ILE A 274 17.26 11.52 2.69
C ILE A 274 16.24 12.38 1.96
N PHE A 275 16.38 12.45 0.64
CA PHE A 275 15.46 13.17 -0.25
C PHE A 275 14.63 12.18 -1.06
N TYR A 276 13.32 12.16 -0.81
CA TYR A 276 12.37 11.37 -1.59
C TYR A 276 11.56 12.23 -2.57
N MET A 277 11.07 13.37 -2.09
CA MET A 277 10.34 14.33 -2.91
C MET A 277 11.30 15.12 -3.80
N ASN A 278 10.86 15.41 -5.02
CA ASN A 278 11.58 16.26 -5.98
C ASN A 278 10.77 17.53 -6.30
N ASP A 279 11.23 18.30 -7.29
CA ASP A 279 10.55 19.55 -7.66
C ASP A 279 9.16 19.35 -8.28
N VAL A 280 8.91 18.20 -8.91
CA VAL A 280 7.56 17.84 -9.38
C VAL A 280 6.65 17.57 -8.18
N SER A 281 7.12 16.84 -7.17
CA SER A 281 6.38 16.63 -5.92
C SER A 281 6.03 17.96 -5.24
N ARG A 282 6.99 18.89 -5.17
CA ARG A 282 6.77 20.23 -4.59
C ARG A 282 5.75 21.05 -5.37
N ALA A 283 5.77 20.97 -6.70
CA ALA A 283 4.78 21.64 -7.54
C ALA A 283 3.36 21.08 -7.33
N ILE A 284 3.20 19.75 -7.24
CA ILE A 284 1.90 19.13 -6.93
C ILE A 284 1.41 19.59 -5.54
N ILE A 285 2.29 19.67 -4.53
CA ILE A 285 1.95 20.23 -3.21
C ILE A 285 1.41 21.66 -3.36
N ALA A 286 2.10 22.53 -4.09
CA ALA A 286 1.68 23.91 -4.28
C ALA A 286 0.30 24.01 -4.95
N LEU A 287 0.02 23.17 -5.95
CA LEU A 287 -1.29 23.12 -6.61
C LEU A 287 -2.41 22.75 -5.62
N ILE A 288 -2.21 21.70 -4.83
CA ILE A 288 -3.23 21.22 -3.88
C ILE A 288 -3.43 22.19 -2.72
N VAL A 289 -2.36 22.84 -2.24
CA VAL A 289 -2.46 23.90 -1.23
C VAL A 289 -3.28 25.07 -1.76
N GLU A 290 -3.00 25.54 -2.98
CA GLU A 290 -3.75 26.64 -3.59
C GLU A 290 -5.21 26.27 -3.88
N TYR A 291 -5.44 25.05 -4.35
CA TYR A 291 -6.78 24.53 -4.59
C TYR A 291 -7.63 24.52 -3.31
N ASN A 292 -7.05 24.05 -2.20
CA ASN A 292 -7.71 24.09 -0.90
C ASN A 292 -7.87 25.52 -0.36
N ARG A 293 -6.88 26.41 -0.54
CA ARG A 293 -6.98 27.83 -0.15
C ARG A 293 -8.17 28.50 -0.84
N LEU A 294 -8.34 28.27 -2.14
CA LEU A 294 -9.46 28.78 -2.91
C LEU A 294 -10.80 28.26 -2.38
N ALA A 295 -10.89 26.96 -2.08
CA ALA A 295 -12.10 26.35 -1.51
C ALA A 295 -12.47 26.97 -0.15
N LEU A 296 -11.49 27.11 0.74
CA LEU A 296 -11.66 27.73 2.07
C LEU A 296 -12.09 29.20 1.97
N ALA A 297 -11.52 29.96 1.05
CA ALA A 297 -11.91 31.35 0.81
C ALA A 297 -13.36 31.50 0.32
N GLN A 298 -13.93 30.45 -0.29
CA GLN A 298 -15.33 30.37 -0.71
C GLN A 298 -16.26 29.83 0.40
N GLY A 299 -15.76 29.65 1.62
CA GLY A 299 -16.53 29.08 2.73
C GLY A 299 -16.77 27.58 2.61
N LYS A 300 -16.04 26.87 1.74
CA LYS A 300 -16.05 25.41 1.63
C LYS A 300 -14.94 24.82 2.52
N GLY A 301 -15.00 23.51 2.76
CA GLY A 301 -13.92 22.77 3.42
C GLY A 301 -12.72 22.50 2.52
N TYR A 302 -11.78 21.70 3.02
CA TYR A 302 -10.71 21.13 2.21
C TYR A 302 -11.33 20.20 1.15
N LYS A 303 -10.78 20.22 -0.07
CA LYS A 303 -11.26 19.40 -1.19
C LYS A 303 -10.28 18.29 -1.59
N ALA A 304 -9.02 18.41 -1.18
CA ALA A 304 -7.98 17.44 -1.51
C ALA A 304 -6.92 17.31 -0.41
N ALA A 305 -6.27 16.15 -0.32
CA ALA A 305 -5.18 15.89 0.60
C ALA A 305 -4.06 15.12 -0.09
N TYR A 306 -2.89 15.74 -0.26
CA TYR A 306 -1.73 15.04 -0.78
C TYR A 306 -1.03 14.22 0.30
N THR A 307 -0.40 13.13 -0.11
CA THR A 307 0.53 12.37 0.70
C THR A 307 1.60 11.72 -0.16
N TYR A 308 2.79 11.56 0.40
CA TYR A 308 3.96 11.00 -0.25
C TYR A 308 4.58 9.93 0.64
N ASP A 309 4.89 8.78 0.05
CA ASP A 309 5.69 7.73 0.70
C ASP A 309 7.18 7.93 0.40
N ALA A 310 8.00 6.89 0.53
CA ALA A 310 9.42 6.92 0.24
C ALA A 310 9.71 6.97 -1.28
N GLY A 311 9.32 8.06 -1.93
CA GLY A 311 9.52 8.38 -3.35
C GLY A 311 8.79 9.67 -3.76
N PRO A 312 8.93 10.10 -5.03
CA PRO A 312 8.38 11.37 -5.49
C PRO A 312 6.90 11.30 -5.92
N ASN A 313 6.30 10.10 -5.95
CA ASN A 313 4.94 9.90 -6.42
C ASN A 313 3.93 10.46 -5.43
N ALA A 314 3.01 11.27 -5.93
CA ALA A 314 1.96 11.87 -5.13
C ALA A 314 0.74 10.94 -5.09
N VAL A 315 0.11 10.82 -3.93
CA VAL A 315 -1.25 10.31 -3.81
C VAL A 315 -2.12 11.45 -3.30
N ILE A 316 -3.16 11.79 -4.05
CA ILE A 316 -4.09 12.87 -3.72
C ILE A 316 -5.43 12.23 -3.37
N TYR A 317 -5.79 12.26 -2.09
CA TYR A 317 -7.12 11.86 -1.64
C TYR A 317 -8.12 13.00 -1.84
N ALA A 318 -9.33 12.65 -2.24
CA ALA A 318 -10.46 13.56 -2.32
C ALA A 318 -11.77 12.77 -2.26
N LEU A 319 -12.86 13.45 -1.92
CA LEU A 319 -14.19 12.90 -2.16
C LEU A 319 -14.46 12.82 -3.67
N GLU A 320 -15.20 11.79 -4.10
CA GLU A 320 -15.51 11.48 -5.50
C GLU A 320 -15.88 12.72 -6.33
N GLU A 321 -16.76 13.57 -5.80
CA GLU A 321 -17.25 14.81 -6.43
C GLU A 321 -16.14 15.80 -6.83
N ASN A 322 -14.98 15.74 -6.18
CA ASN A 322 -13.86 16.66 -6.39
C ASN A 322 -12.78 16.09 -7.32
N ILE A 323 -12.80 14.79 -7.63
CA ILE A 323 -11.72 14.14 -8.40
C ILE A 323 -11.60 14.71 -9.81
N LYS A 324 -12.72 15.04 -10.45
CA LYS A 324 -12.72 15.61 -11.82
C LYS A 324 -11.94 16.90 -11.87
N GLU A 325 -12.29 17.85 -11.01
CA GLU A 325 -11.62 19.15 -10.93
C GLU A 325 -10.12 19.00 -10.59
N ILE A 326 -9.76 18.06 -9.71
CA ILE A 326 -8.36 17.78 -9.37
C ILE A 326 -7.60 17.20 -10.56
N ALA A 327 -8.17 16.23 -11.28
CA ALA A 327 -7.53 15.62 -12.44
C ALA A 327 -7.31 16.64 -13.58
N GLN A 328 -8.29 17.52 -13.80
CA GLN A 328 -8.18 18.64 -14.75
C GLN A 328 -7.07 19.63 -14.34
N LEU A 329 -6.99 19.99 -13.04
CA LEU A 329 -5.96 20.86 -12.51
C LEU A 329 -4.56 20.25 -12.63
N VAL A 330 -4.39 18.99 -12.23
CA VAL A 330 -3.11 18.28 -12.36
C VAL A 330 -2.69 18.22 -13.83
N THR A 331 -3.62 17.90 -14.74
CA THR A 331 -3.30 17.80 -16.18
C THR A 331 -2.93 19.16 -16.78
N ALA A 332 -3.50 20.27 -16.30
CA ALA A 332 -3.16 21.62 -16.75
C ALA A 332 -1.70 22.03 -16.45
N TYR A 333 -1.09 21.44 -15.41
CA TYR A 333 0.31 21.69 -15.04
C TYR A 333 1.25 20.55 -15.45
N PHE A 334 0.71 19.35 -15.62
CA PHE A 334 1.45 18.13 -15.95
C PHE A 334 0.72 17.38 -17.07
N PRO A 335 0.85 17.83 -18.33
CA PRO A 335 0.20 17.18 -19.45
C PRO A 335 0.65 15.72 -19.60
N GLN A 336 -0.29 14.85 -19.96
CA GLN A 336 -0.09 13.40 -20.05
C GLN A 336 0.27 12.98 -21.48
N ARG A 337 0.97 11.85 -21.65
CA ARG A 337 1.09 11.25 -22.99
C ARG A 337 -0.26 10.65 -23.39
N ALA A 338 -0.60 10.77 -24.67
CA ALA A 338 -1.85 10.22 -25.20
C ALA A 338 -1.97 8.72 -24.86
N GLY A 339 -3.10 8.32 -24.29
CA GLY A 339 -3.41 6.93 -23.93
C GLY A 339 -2.82 6.42 -22.59
N GLU A 340 -2.03 7.22 -21.87
CA GLU A 340 -1.51 6.80 -20.54
C GLU A 340 -2.60 6.83 -19.46
N PHE A 341 -3.46 7.84 -19.46
CA PHE A 341 -4.60 7.89 -18.55
C PHE A 341 -5.72 6.97 -19.01
N LYS A 342 -6.14 6.06 -18.14
CA LYS A 342 -7.30 5.19 -18.36
C LYS A 342 -8.42 5.65 -17.42
N ASP A 343 -9.52 6.12 -18.00
CA ASP A 343 -10.70 6.57 -17.24
C ASP A 343 -11.53 5.37 -16.74
N VAL A 344 -10.93 4.55 -15.88
CA VAL A 344 -11.50 3.29 -15.38
C VAL A 344 -12.75 3.48 -14.52
N LEU A 345 -12.98 4.69 -14.01
CA LEU A 345 -14.13 5.04 -13.18
C LEU A 345 -15.10 6.01 -13.87
N GLY A 346 -14.91 6.30 -15.17
CA GLY A 346 -15.86 7.06 -15.98
C GLY A 346 -16.01 8.54 -15.59
N LEU A 347 -14.93 9.18 -15.14
CA LEU A 347 -14.87 10.59 -14.75
C LEU A 347 -15.28 11.56 -15.88
N TYR A 348 -15.00 11.17 -17.12
CA TYR A 348 -15.29 11.92 -18.34
C TYR A 348 -16.26 11.20 -19.29
N GLY A 349 -16.66 9.95 -18.97
CA GLY A 349 -17.49 9.13 -19.85
C GLY A 349 -16.84 8.89 -21.21
N ASP A 350 -17.64 8.87 -22.28
CA ASP A 350 -17.14 8.69 -23.67
C ASP A 350 -16.36 9.92 -24.21
N ALA A 351 -16.31 11.03 -23.45
CA ALA A 351 -15.88 12.34 -23.95
C ALA A 351 -14.35 12.51 -24.04
N ALA A 352 -13.54 11.72 -23.33
CA ALA A 352 -12.09 11.93 -23.29
C ALA A 352 -11.31 10.71 -23.78
N LYS A 353 -10.95 10.71 -25.06
CA LYS A 353 -9.84 9.86 -25.56
C LYS A 353 -8.47 10.40 -25.11
N ASP A 354 -8.40 11.69 -24.79
CA ASP A 354 -7.20 12.38 -24.32
C ASP A 354 -7.57 13.29 -23.13
N ILE A 355 -7.01 13.02 -21.95
CA ILE A 355 -7.25 13.82 -20.75
C ILE A 355 -6.74 15.26 -20.90
N ASN A 356 -5.77 15.51 -21.80
CA ASN A 356 -5.23 16.85 -22.00
C ASN A 356 -6.26 17.84 -22.54
N SER A 357 -7.31 17.39 -23.25
CA SER A 357 -8.38 18.29 -23.71
C SER A 357 -9.27 18.77 -22.57
N GLU A 358 -9.25 18.07 -21.43
CA GLU A 358 -10.01 18.41 -20.23
C GLU A 358 -9.20 19.31 -19.27
N ALA A 359 -7.93 19.58 -19.57
CA ALA A 359 -7.05 20.38 -18.73
C ALA A 359 -7.66 21.76 -18.43
N LYS A 360 -7.89 22.03 -17.14
CA LYS A 360 -8.54 23.25 -16.68
C LYS A 360 -8.06 23.64 -15.29
N VAL A 361 -7.95 24.94 -15.07
CA VAL A 361 -7.69 25.52 -13.75
C VAL A 361 -9.01 26.11 -13.20
N PRO A 362 -9.31 25.93 -11.89
CA PRO A 362 -10.49 26.53 -11.27
C PRO A 362 -10.50 28.06 -11.33
N GLU A 363 -11.68 28.67 -11.42
CA GLU A 363 -11.81 30.13 -11.43
C GLU A 363 -11.30 30.74 -10.11
N GLY A 364 -10.43 31.76 -10.21
CA GLY A 364 -9.82 32.42 -9.06
C GLY A 364 -8.59 31.73 -8.46
N PHE A 365 -8.12 30.63 -9.08
CA PHE A 365 -6.87 29.97 -8.71
C PHE A 365 -5.66 30.84 -9.07
N ASN A 366 -4.71 31.00 -8.14
CA ASN A 366 -3.46 31.69 -8.43
C ASN A 366 -2.51 30.81 -9.24
N GLU A 367 -2.39 31.06 -10.55
CA GLU A 367 -1.54 30.25 -11.42
C GLU A 367 -0.02 30.41 -11.17
N ALA A 368 0.40 31.40 -10.38
CA ALA A 368 1.81 31.63 -10.09
C ALA A 368 2.38 30.69 -9.00
N VAL A 369 1.57 29.83 -8.38
CA VAL A 369 2.00 28.93 -7.29
C VAL A 369 2.93 27.81 -7.74
N ALA A 370 2.90 27.46 -9.03
CA ALA A 370 3.79 26.48 -9.63
C ALA A 370 4.02 26.81 -11.10
N LYS A 371 5.17 26.40 -11.64
CA LYS A 371 5.37 26.40 -13.10
C LYS A 371 4.57 25.25 -13.74
N ARG A 372 4.22 25.40 -15.01
CA ARG A 372 3.77 24.27 -15.84
C ARG A 372 4.98 23.44 -16.27
N PHE A 373 4.79 22.13 -16.40
CA PHE A 373 5.82 21.17 -16.73
C PHE A 373 5.56 20.55 -18.11
N GLU A 374 6.61 19.98 -18.69
CA GLU A 374 6.54 19.25 -19.95
C GLU A 374 5.93 17.86 -19.76
N VAL A 375 5.42 17.29 -20.85
CA VAL A 375 4.89 15.93 -20.90
C VAL A 375 5.93 14.93 -20.37
N GLY A 376 5.50 14.09 -19.42
CA GLY A 376 6.33 13.06 -18.80
C GLY A 376 6.97 13.46 -17.46
N ALA A 377 6.82 14.70 -17.01
CA ALA A 377 7.16 15.07 -15.62
C ALA A 377 6.30 14.31 -14.59
N VAL A 378 5.02 14.08 -14.93
CA VAL A 378 4.18 13.03 -14.38
C VAL A 378 3.97 12.03 -15.51
N LYS A 379 4.49 10.80 -15.35
CA LYS A 379 4.48 9.73 -16.36
C LYS A 379 3.08 9.15 -16.59
N GLY A 380 2.24 9.18 -15.56
CA GLY A 380 0.87 8.67 -15.63
C GLY A 380 0.03 9.05 -14.42
N LEU A 381 -1.28 8.99 -14.60
CA LEU A 381 -2.28 9.20 -13.56
C LEU A 381 -3.08 7.91 -13.35
N ILE A 382 -3.26 7.51 -12.09
CA ILE A 382 -4.09 6.35 -11.73
C ILE A 382 -5.20 6.85 -10.81
N HIS A 383 -6.43 6.80 -11.28
CA HIS A 383 -7.61 7.09 -10.49
C HIS A 383 -8.13 5.79 -9.87
N THR A 384 -8.21 5.74 -8.54
CA THR A 384 -8.75 4.63 -7.77
C THR A 384 -9.57 5.15 -6.59
N ARG A 385 -10.00 4.24 -5.71
CA ARG A 385 -10.81 4.53 -4.53
C ARG A 385 -10.49 3.59 -3.38
N VAL A 386 -11.12 3.84 -2.23
CA VAL A 386 -11.08 2.92 -1.09
C VAL A 386 -11.57 1.52 -1.50
N GLY A 387 -10.83 0.49 -1.12
CA GLY A 387 -11.02 -0.89 -1.54
C GLY A 387 -11.31 -1.85 -0.38
N ASP A 388 -11.68 -3.08 -0.72
CA ASP A 388 -11.82 -4.21 0.20
C ASP A 388 -10.45 -4.87 0.52
N GLY A 389 -10.46 -5.81 1.46
CA GLY A 389 -9.29 -6.61 1.82
C GLY A 389 -8.99 -7.74 0.81
N PRO A 390 -8.05 -8.66 1.11
CA PRO A 390 -7.65 -9.71 0.19
C PRO A 390 -8.82 -10.57 -0.33
N ARG A 391 -8.81 -10.91 -1.62
CA ARG A 391 -9.85 -11.69 -2.30
C ARG A 391 -9.36 -13.12 -2.58
N ARG A 392 -10.22 -14.12 -2.35
CA ARG A 392 -10.02 -15.49 -2.88
C ARG A 392 -10.37 -15.47 -4.37
N LEU A 393 -9.48 -15.98 -5.20
CA LEU A 393 -9.67 -16.02 -6.65
C LEU A 393 -9.97 -17.45 -7.14
N PRO A 394 -10.70 -17.59 -8.26
CA PRO A 394 -10.99 -18.89 -8.85
C PRO A 394 -9.72 -19.54 -9.45
N ALA A 395 -9.75 -20.85 -9.66
CA ALA A 395 -8.64 -21.61 -10.25
C ALA A 395 -8.23 -21.12 -11.66
N SER A 396 -9.15 -20.48 -12.40
CA SER A 396 -8.84 -19.87 -13.70
C SER A 396 -7.81 -18.74 -13.62
N GLU A 397 -7.72 -18.05 -12.48
CA GLU A 397 -6.74 -16.99 -12.22
C GLU A 397 -5.44 -17.51 -11.60
N SER A 398 -5.28 -18.83 -11.44
CA SER A 398 -4.05 -19.42 -10.94
C SER A 398 -2.85 -19.03 -11.79
N LEU A 399 -1.74 -18.69 -11.14
CA LEU A 399 -0.46 -18.37 -11.77
C LEU A 399 0.41 -19.62 -12.01
N LEU A 400 0.01 -20.79 -11.48
CA LEU A 400 0.72 -22.05 -11.64
C LEU A 400 0.02 -22.94 -12.68
N ALA A 401 0.81 -23.62 -13.50
CA ALA A 401 0.35 -24.66 -14.41
C ALA A 401 0.06 -25.96 -13.64
N PRO A 402 -0.58 -26.98 -14.27
CA PRO A 402 -0.79 -28.29 -13.64
C PRO A 402 0.49 -28.97 -13.14
N SER A 403 1.66 -28.62 -13.71
CA SER A 403 2.98 -29.06 -13.26
C SER A 403 3.42 -28.47 -11.91
N GLY A 404 2.74 -27.43 -11.41
CA GLY A 404 3.16 -26.68 -10.22
C GLY A 404 4.25 -25.66 -10.49
N LEU A 405 4.57 -25.38 -11.76
CA LEU A 405 5.48 -24.32 -12.19
C LEU A 405 4.70 -23.11 -12.72
N PRO A 406 5.28 -21.89 -12.74
CA PRO A 406 4.59 -20.71 -13.28
C PRO A 406 4.10 -20.90 -14.71
N LYS A 407 2.89 -20.39 -15.01
CA LYS A 407 2.36 -20.33 -16.39
C LYS A 407 3.18 -19.41 -17.29
N THR A 408 3.78 -18.38 -16.71
CA THR A 408 4.61 -17.39 -17.40
C THR A 408 5.96 -17.30 -16.69
N LEU A 409 7.05 -17.52 -17.44
CA LEU A 409 8.42 -17.25 -17.02
C LEU A 409 8.94 -16.02 -17.78
N ALA A 410 9.79 -15.23 -17.13
CA ALA A 410 10.31 -13.96 -17.67
C ALA A 410 11.72 -14.09 -18.27
#